data_AF-A0A9D8RDZ3-F1
#
_entry.id   AF-A0A9D8RDZ3-F1
#
_cell.length_a   1.000
_cell.length_b   1.000
_cell.length_c   1.000
_cell.angle_alpha   90.00
_cell.angle_beta   90.00
_cell.angle_gamma   90.00
#
_symmetry.space_group_name_H-M   'P 1'
#
loop_
_entity.id
_entity.type
_entity.pdbx_description
1 polymer ?
#
loop_
_entity_poly.entity_id
_entity_poly.type
_entity_poly.pdbx_seq_one_letter_code
_entity_poly.pdbx_strand_id
1 'polypeptide(L)'
;MENTIKKVNVRVGDTVLVLAGNYKGKKGKIISVDPENNTCKVEGVNIVTKHKKMRKQGEKSELKKMEGSINISNVQIICGKCGKATRVGHKIENDVKHRVCRKCGNILDKKFVKAKAKDAENQEAAATAKTEVAKKPLQRREVKHVAESTIKKPAAKKTASVEATTKGGK
;
A
#
# COMPACT_ATOMS: atom_id res chain seq x y z
N MET A 1 -9.58 7.34 39.75
CA MET A 1 -8.45 6.57 39.17
C MET A 1 -8.01 7.31 37.93
N GLU A 2 -6.81 7.86 37.92
CA GLU A 2 -6.35 8.69 36.79
C GLU A 2 -5.91 7.82 35.62
N ASN A 3 -6.49 8.05 34.43
CA ASN A 3 -6.09 7.37 33.20
C ASN A 3 -4.71 7.87 32.74
N THR A 4 -3.66 7.37 33.39
CA THR A 4 -2.27 7.67 33.03
C THR A 4 -1.91 6.95 31.73
N ILE A 5 -2.14 7.61 30.60
CA ILE A 5 -1.85 7.08 29.26
C ILE A 5 -0.33 6.87 29.11
N LYS A 6 0.11 5.62 29.08
CA LYS A 6 1.52 5.26 28.94
C LYS A 6 2.01 5.50 27.52
N LYS A 7 3.23 6.02 27.40
CA LYS A 7 3.87 6.33 26.10
C LYS A 7 4.32 5.05 25.40
N VAL A 8 3.68 4.74 24.26
CA VAL A 8 3.98 3.54 23.45
C VAL A 8 4.77 3.87 22.18
N ASN A 9 5.67 2.95 21.79
CA ASN A 9 6.57 3.15 20.65
C ASN A 9 6.02 2.61 19.30
N VAL A 10 4.96 1.80 19.37
CA VAL A 10 4.29 1.16 18.22
C VAL A 10 2.97 1.84 17.88
N ARG A 11 2.57 1.79 16.61
CA ARG A 11 1.29 2.31 16.10
C ARG A 11 0.53 1.23 15.34
N VAL A 12 -0.79 1.39 15.25
CA VAL A 12 -1.67 0.52 14.45
C VAL A 12 -1.18 0.46 13.00
N GLY A 13 -1.13 -0.74 12.44
CA GLY A 13 -0.64 -1.00 11.09
C GLY A 13 0.89 -1.01 10.93
N ASP A 14 1.70 -0.81 11.98
CA ASP A 14 3.13 -1.12 11.92
C ASP A 14 3.34 -2.63 11.73
N THR A 15 4.41 -3.03 11.04
CA THR A 15 4.83 -4.43 10.92
C THR A 15 5.88 -4.74 11.97
N VAL A 16 5.68 -5.80 12.74
CA VAL A 16 6.52 -6.17 13.88
C VAL A 16 7.04 -7.61 13.82
N LEU A 17 8.19 -7.83 14.44
CA LEU A 17 8.77 -9.12 14.79
C LEU A 17 8.57 -9.39 16.29
N VAL A 18 8.17 -10.59 16.67
CA VAL A 18 8.13 -11.02 18.07
C VAL A 18 9.54 -11.43 18.53
N LEU A 19 10.05 -10.80 19.58
CA LEU A 19 11.39 -11.04 20.15
C LEU A 19 11.41 -12.19 21.18
N ALA A 20 10.35 -12.31 21.98
CA ALA A 20 10.31 -13.16 23.17
C ALA A 20 8.93 -13.80 23.38
N GLY A 21 8.90 -14.88 24.17
CA GLY A 21 7.72 -15.72 24.39
C GLY A 21 7.49 -16.77 23.29
N ASN A 22 6.40 -17.52 23.43
CA ASN A 22 6.09 -18.74 22.64
C ASN A 22 6.00 -18.51 21.12
N TYR A 23 5.85 -17.26 20.68
CA TYR A 23 5.71 -16.87 19.27
C TYR A 23 6.93 -16.14 18.71
N LYS A 24 8.10 -16.27 19.36
CA LYS A 24 9.38 -15.70 18.92
C LYS A 24 9.66 -15.96 17.44
N GLY A 25 10.14 -14.94 16.73
CA GLY A 25 10.48 -15.00 15.31
C GLY A 25 9.30 -14.80 14.35
N LYS A 26 8.05 -14.90 14.82
CA LYS A 26 6.88 -14.61 13.96
C LYS A 26 6.80 -13.12 13.62
N LYS A 27 6.36 -12.82 12.40
CA LYS A 27 6.14 -11.47 11.87
C LYS A 27 4.64 -11.26 11.65
N GLY A 28 4.14 -10.07 11.92
CA GLY A 28 2.73 -9.70 11.69
C GLY A 28 2.52 -8.19 11.71
N LYS A 29 1.33 -7.72 11.33
CA LYS A 29 0.93 -6.31 11.49
C LYS A 29 0.14 -6.13 12.79
N ILE A 30 0.18 -4.92 13.33
CA ILE A 30 -0.58 -4.56 14.53
C ILE A 30 -2.01 -4.19 14.15
N ILE A 31 -2.99 -4.89 14.73
CA ILE A 31 -4.44 -4.64 14.57
C ILE A 31 -4.90 -3.54 15.54
N SER A 32 -4.58 -3.70 16.83
CA SER A 32 -4.91 -2.73 17.89
C SER A 32 -3.73 -2.57 18.86
N VAL A 33 -3.68 -1.42 19.52
CA VAL A 33 -2.74 -1.11 20.61
C VAL A 33 -3.58 -0.61 21.78
N ASP A 34 -3.32 -1.16 22.96
CA ASP A 34 -4.04 -0.88 24.20
C ASP A 34 -3.02 -0.23 25.18
N PRO A 35 -2.86 1.13 25.17
CA PRO A 35 -1.74 1.80 25.84
C PRO A 35 -1.75 1.69 27.36
N GLU A 36 -2.94 1.68 27.97
CA GLU A 36 -3.14 1.56 29.43
C GLU A 36 -2.45 0.30 29.98
N ASN A 37 -2.60 -0.82 29.27
CA ASN A 37 -2.08 -2.14 29.64
C ASN A 37 -0.70 -2.43 29.03
N ASN A 38 -0.11 -1.52 28.24
CA ASN A 38 1.10 -1.75 27.44
C ASN A 38 1.02 -3.01 26.55
N THR A 39 -0.14 -3.28 25.94
CA THR A 39 -0.31 -4.45 25.05
C THR A 39 -0.74 -4.07 23.64
N CYS A 40 -0.58 -5.00 22.71
CA CYS A 40 -0.99 -4.86 21.32
C CYS A 40 -1.46 -6.22 20.76
N LYS A 41 -2.33 -6.21 19.75
CA LYS A 41 -2.78 -7.41 19.03
C LYS A 41 -2.10 -7.47 17.68
N VAL A 42 -1.53 -8.62 17.34
CA VAL A 42 -0.74 -8.83 16.13
C VAL A 42 -1.37 -9.94 15.29
N GLU A 43 -1.57 -9.68 14.00
CA GLU A 43 -2.14 -10.63 13.02
C GLU A 43 -1.41 -11.98 13.07
N GLY A 44 -2.16 -13.07 13.22
CA GLY A 44 -1.62 -14.44 13.19
C GLY A 44 -0.76 -14.86 14.39
N VAL A 45 -0.70 -14.04 15.45
CA VAL A 45 0.08 -14.32 16.67
C VAL A 45 -0.84 -14.43 17.87
N ASN A 46 -0.50 -15.33 18.82
CA ASN A 46 -1.27 -15.57 20.03
C ASN A 46 -2.76 -15.90 19.79
N ILE A 47 -3.05 -16.77 18.81
CA ILE A 47 -4.43 -17.13 18.45
C ILE A 47 -5.08 -17.92 19.59
N VAL A 48 -6.16 -17.40 20.15
CA VAL A 48 -6.96 -18.03 21.21
C VAL A 48 -8.31 -18.46 20.64
N THR A 49 -8.66 -19.72 20.82
CA THR A 49 -10.02 -20.24 20.56
C THR A 49 -10.95 -19.87 21.72
N LYS A 50 -12.00 -19.09 21.45
CA LYS A 50 -13.06 -18.78 22.41
C LYS A 50 -14.40 -19.31 21.91
N HIS A 51 -15.06 -20.12 22.75
CA HIS A 51 -16.43 -20.55 22.51
C HIS A 51 -17.38 -19.36 22.69
N LYS A 52 -18.07 -18.97 21.63
CA LYS A 52 -19.07 -17.89 21.67
C LYS A 52 -20.46 -18.52 21.73
N LYS A 53 -21.06 -18.50 22.93
CA LYS A 53 -22.47 -18.87 23.13
C LYS A 53 -23.37 -17.95 22.29
N MET A 54 -24.43 -18.51 21.71
CA MET A 54 -25.48 -17.74 21.03
C MET A 54 -26.06 -16.66 21.97
N ARG A 55 -26.37 -15.48 21.43
CA ARG A 55 -27.02 -14.40 22.20
C ARG A 55 -28.40 -14.05 21.67
N LYS A 56 -28.70 -14.39 20.42
CA LYS A 56 -30.00 -14.18 19.78
C LYS A 56 -30.49 -15.47 19.14
N GLN A 57 -31.80 -15.64 19.12
CA GLN A 57 -32.45 -16.76 18.44
C GLN A 57 -32.13 -16.69 16.93
N GLY A 58 -31.52 -17.75 16.39
CA GLY A 58 -31.00 -17.80 15.01
C GLY A 58 -29.46 -17.72 14.88
N GLU A 59 -28.73 -17.29 15.92
CA GLU A 59 -27.27 -17.36 15.92
C GLU A 59 -26.77 -18.77 16.30
N LYS A 60 -25.89 -19.38 15.49
CA LYS A 60 -25.23 -20.63 15.86
C LYS A 60 -24.12 -20.38 16.90
N SER A 61 -23.95 -21.33 17.82
CA SER A 61 -22.79 -21.35 18.72
C SER A 61 -21.52 -21.62 17.90
N GLU A 62 -20.52 -20.75 17.98
CA GLU A 62 -19.33 -20.79 17.13
C GLU A 62 -18.02 -20.86 17.94
N LEU A 63 -17.05 -21.63 17.42
CA LEU A 63 -15.67 -21.65 17.92
C LEU A 63 -14.88 -20.50 17.28
N LYS A 64 -14.95 -19.31 17.86
CA LYS A 64 -14.28 -18.14 17.31
C LYS A 64 -12.78 -18.14 17.64
N LYS A 65 -11.93 -18.19 16.62
CA LYS A 65 -10.49 -17.89 16.73
C LYS A 65 -10.32 -16.37 16.78
N MET A 66 -9.58 -15.85 17.77
CA MET A 66 -9.27 -14.43 17.89
C MET A 66 -7.81 -14.22 18.31
N GLU A 67 -7.21 -13.14 17.86
CA GLU A 67 -5.85 -12.73 18.23
C GLU A 67 -5.80 -12.28 19.69
N GLY A 68 -4.92 -12.90 20.46
CA GLY A 68 -4.57 -12.52 21.81
C GLY A 68 -3.67 -11.29 21.83
N SER A 69 -3.66 -10.59 22.97
CA SER A 69 -2.74 -9.48 23.20
C SER A 69 -1.32 -9.98 23.49
N ILE A 70 -0.34 -9.13 23.21
CA ILE A 70 1.10 -9.33 23.43
C ILE A 70 1.65 -8.05 24.05
N ASN A 71 2.53 -8.17 25.04
CA ASN A 71 3.20 -7.02 25.65
C ASN A 71 4.08 -6.29 24.62
N ILE A 72 3.99 -4.96 24.56
CA ILE A 72 4.72 -4.11 23.61
C ILE A 72 6.24 -4.28 23.72
N SER A 73 6.78 -4.60 24.91
CA SER A 73 8.21 -4.87 25.10
C SER A 73 8.71 -6.12 24.35
N ASN A 74 7.83 -7.06 24.02
CA ASN A 74 8.17 -8.31 23.34
C ASN A 74 8.13 -8.20 21.80
N VAL A 75 7.85 -7.02 21.23
CA VAL A 75 7.77 -6.80 19.78
C VAL A 75 8.70 -5.67 19.31
N GLN A 76 9.24 -5.83 18.11
CA GLN A 76 10.14 -4.86 17.50
C GLN A 76 9.69 -4.51 16.07
N ILE A 77 9.71 -3.22 15.72
CA ILE A 77 9.29 -2.75 14.39
C ILE A 77 10.27 -3.22 13.32
N ILE A 78 9.72 -3.82 12.27
CA ILE A 78 10.43 -4.10 11.01
C ILE A 78 10.33 -2.86 10.14
N CYS A 79 11.46 -2.31 9.74
CA CYS A 79 11.48 -1.18 8.82
C CYS A 79 11.17 -1.66 7.40
N GLY A 80 10.10 -1.13 6.79
CA GLY A 80 9.65 -1.53 5.45
C GLY A 80 10.66 -1.31 4.32
N LYS A 81 11.66 -0.44 4.50
CA LYS A 81 12.72 -0.18 3.51
C LYS A 81 13.94 -1.11 3.63
N CYS A 82 14.28 -1.60 4.83
CA CYS A 82 15.49 -2.41 5.02
C CYS A 82 15.23 -3.83 5.53
N GLY A 83 13.96 -4.22 5.76
CA GLY A 83 13.55 -5.57 6.17
C GLY A 83 14.03 -6.03 7.57
N LYS A 84 14.93 -5.29 8.19
CA LYS A 84 15.56 -5.60 9.48
C LYS A 84 14.66 -5.15 10.64
N ALA A 85 14.61 -5.94 11.70
CA ALA A 85 14.02 -5.53 12.98
C ALA A 85 14.88 -4.43 13.62
N THR A 86 14.24 -3.34 14.07
CA THR A 86 14.89 -2.06 14.36
C THR A 86 14.34 -1.41 15.63
N ARG A 87 15.21 -0.71 16.38
CA ARG A 87 14.77 0.20 17.45
C ARG A 87 14.37 1.54 16.83
N VAL A 88 13.32 2.14 17.38
CA VAL A 88 12.84 3.47 17.01
C VAL A 88 13.80 4.53 17.56
N GLY A 89 14.14 5.52 16.74
CA GLY A 89 14.66 6.81 17.14
C GLY A 89 13.65 7.91 16.80
N HIS A 90 13.95 9.14 17.21
CA HIS A 90 13.15 10.31 16.86
C HIS A 90 14.05 11.35 16.18
N LYS A 91 13.51 12.04 15.18
CA LYS A 91 14.06 13.26 14.60
C LYS A 91 12.96 14.32 14.54
N ILE A 92 13.37 15.58 14.50
CA ILE A 92 12.47 16.73 14.32
C ILE A 92 12.79 17.31 12.94
N GLU A 93 11.79 17.39 12.07
CA GLU A 93 11.88 18.05 10.76
C GLU A 93 10.65 18.97 10.66
N ASN A 94 10.87 20.27 10.37
CA ASN A 94 9.81 21.28 10.27
C ASN A 94 8.83 21.24 11.47
N ASP A 95 9.38 21.28 12.69
CA ASP A 95 8.70 21.18 13.99
C ASP A 95 7.92 19.88 14.28
N VAL A 96 7.84 18.96 13.31
CA VAL A 96 7.16 17.67 13.47
C VAL A 96 8.14 16.59 13.94
N LYS A 97 7.76 15.88 15.02
CA LYS A 97 8.53 14.76 15.58
C LYS A 97 8.21 13.45 14.84
N HIS A 98 9.14 12.98 14.01
CA HIS A 98 9.01 11.74 13.24
C HIS A 98 9.65 10.53 13.94
N ARG A 99 9.07 9.33 13.76
CA ARG A 99 9.73 8.07 14.13
C ARG A 99 10.70 7.65 13.03
N VAL A 100 11.94 7.36 13.41
CA VAL A 100 13.06 7.06 12.49
C VAL A 100 13.68 5.70 12.81
N CYS A 101 14.05 4.95 11.78
CA CYS A 101 14.78 3.70 11.89
C CYS A 101 16.25 3.94 12.25
N ARG A 102 16.73 3.47 13.40
CA ARG A 102 18.14 3.60 13.80
C ARG A 102 19.15 2.91 12.87
N LYS A 103 18.74 1.92 12.05
CA LYS A 103 19.66 1.16 11.17
C LYS A 103 19.83 1.76 9.76
N CYS A 104 18.87 2.55 9.28
CA CYS A 104 18.91 3.08 7.91
C CYS A 104 18.44 4.54 7.78
N GLY A 105 18.29 5.27 8.90
CA GLY A 105 17.93 6.69 8.93
C GLY A 105 16.53 7.04 8.40
N ASN A 106 15.77 6.07 7.90
CA ASN A 106 14.49 6.30 7.23
C ASN A 106 13.33 6.52 8.20
N ILE A 107 12.41 7.41 7.82
CA ILE A 107 11.15 7.66 8.52
C ILE A 107 10.25 6.41 8.44
N LEU A 108 9.68 6.02 9.58
CA LEU A 108 8.79 4.85 9.72
C LEU A 108 7.30 5.20 9.57
N ASP A 109 6.94 6.48 9.69
CA ASP A 109 5.55 6.92 9.73
C ASP A 109 4.93 7.03 8.33
N LYS A 110 4.06 6.07 8.01
CA LYS A 110 3.39 5.90 6.70
C LYS A 110 2.68 7.16 6.17
N LYS A 111 2.19 8.04 7.06
CA LYS A 111 1.54 9.31 6.68
C LYS A 111 2.50 10.23 5.90
N PHE A 112 3.77 10.31 6.32
CA PHE A 112 4.78 11.17 5.70
C PHE A 112 5.43 10.54 4.46
N VAL A 113 5.55 9.21 4.43
CA VAL A 113 6.00 8.50 3.20
C VAL A 113 5.03 8.74 2.04
N LYS A 114 3.72 8.77 2.32
CA LYS A 114 2.69 9.10 1.32
C LYS A 114 2.66 10.57 0.92
N ALA A 115 3.02 11.50 1.81
CA ALA A 115 3.16 12.91 1.45
C ALA A 115 4.34 13.09 0.46
N LYS A 116 5.54 12.66 0.85
CA LYS A 116 6.75 12.69 0.01
C LYS A 116 6.57 12.03 -1.37
N ALA A 117 5.76 10.97 -1.48
CA ALA A 117 5.43 10.34 -2.75
C ALA A 117 4.56 11.23 -3.65
N LYS A 118 3.52 11.88 -3.08
CA LYS A 118 2.67 12.83 -3.81
C LYS A 118 3.42 14.10 -4.24
N ASP A 119 4.34 14.56 -3.39
CA ASP A 119 5.18 15.73 -3.69
C ASP A 119 6.17 15.43 -4.83
N ALA A 120 6.59 14.18 -5.01
CA ALA A 120 7.43 13.74 -6.13
C ALA A 120 6.63 13.57 -7.43
N GLU A 121 5.45 12.93 -7.37
CA GLU A 121 4.55 12.77 -8.53
C GLU A 121 4.11 14.12 -9.13
N ASN A 122 3.95 15.16 -8.31
CA ASN A 122 3.59 16.50 -8.78
C ASN A 122 4.79 17.35 -9.28
N GLN A 123 6.02 16.84 -9.21
CA GLN A 123 7.21 17.50 -9.77
C GLN A 123 7.61 16.94 -11.14
N GLU A 124 7.29 15.67 -11.42
CA GLU A 124 7.53 15.05 -12.73
C GLU A 124 6.55 15.56 -13.81
N ALA A 125 5.36 16.07 -13.42
CA ALA A 125 4.43 16.76 -14.31
C ALA A 125 4.88 18.19 -14.73
N ALA A 126 5.92 18.75 -14.09
CA ALA A 126 6.41 20.12 -14.35
C ALA A 126 7.69 20.17 -15.21
N ALA A 127 8.24 19.02 -15.62
CA ALA A 127 9.52 18.92 -16.32
C ALA A 127 9.41 18.89 -17.85
N THR A 128 8.21 18.72 -18.42
CA THR A 128 7.97 18.65 -19.89
C THR A 128 7.37 19.94 -20.45
N ALA A 129 7.99 21.09 -20.14
CA ALA A 129 7.55 22.40 -20.65
C ALA A 129 8.69 23.42 -20.90
N LYS A 130 9.95 22.99 -20.97
CA LYS A 130 11.13 23.87 -21.15
C LYS A 130 12.14 23.42 -22.19
N THR A 131 11.66 22.88 -23.32
CA THR A 131 12.48 22.64 -24.52
C THR A 131 11.62 22.73 -25.78
N GLU A 132 11.20 23.94 -26.19
CA GLU A 132 10.64 24.17 -27.55
C GLU A 132 10.44 25.67 -27.91
N VAL A 133 11.43 26.54 -27.64
CA VAL A 133 11.47 27.89 -28.26
C VAL A 133 12.86 28.21 -28.82
N ALA A 134 13.21 27.57 -29.94
CA ALA A 134 14.20 28.07 -30.89
C ALA A 134 14.10 27.35 -32.24
N LYS A 135 13.79 28.12 -33.31
CA LYS A 135 13.83 27.76 -34.76
C LYS A 135 12.62 27.03 -35.37
N LYS A 136 11.63 27.79 -35.87
CA LYS A 136 11.42 28.03 -37.33
C LYS A 136 10.33 29.13 -37.56
N PRO A 137 10.17 29.68 -38.79
CA PRO A 137 9.78 31.08 -38.95
C PRO A 137 8.34 31.31 -39.45
N LEU A 138 7.97 32.59 -39.45
CA LEU A 138 6.74 33.17 -39.98
C LEU A 138 6.47 32.78 -41.45
N GLN A 139 5.31 32.19 -41.73
CA GLN A 139 4.63 32.15 -43.03
C GLN A 139 3.14 32.37 -42.77
N ARG A 140 2.65 33.61 -42.85
CA ARG A 140 2.12 34.33 -44.03
C ARG A 140 0.75 33.76 -44.48
N ARG A 141 -0.22 34.69 -44.56
CA ARG A 141 -1.67 34.46 -44.70
C ARG A 141 -2.07 33.70 -45.98
N GLU A 142 -3.25 33.11 -45.88
CA GLU A 142 -3.95 32.29 -46.89
C GLU A 142 -4.15 32.97 -48.25
N VAL A 143 -4.13 32.17 -49.32
CA VAL A 143 -4.91 32.44 -50.54
C VAL A 143 -5.51 31.10 -51.01
N LYS A 144 -6.79 31.14 -51.40
CA LYS A 144 -7.54 30.02 -52.00
C LYS A 144 -6.92 29.62 -53.35
N HIS A 145 -7.17 28.39 -53.84
CA HIS A 145 -7.79 28.13 -55.15
C HIS A 145 -8.04 26.62 -55.43
N VAL A 146 -9.05 26.40 -56.26
CA VAL A 146 -9.71 25.19 -56.77
C VAL A 146 -8.80 24.25 -57.60
N ALA A 147 -9.02 22.92 -57.53
CA ALA A 147 -9.06 21.98 -58.68
C ALA A 147 -9.32 20.50 -58.29
N GLU A 148 -10.05 19.75 -59.12
CA GLU A 148 -10.29 18.30 -59.04
C GLU A 148 -9.21 17.47 -59.75
N SER A 149 -9.05 16.16 -59.42
CA SER A 149 -9.03 15.04 -60.42
C SER A 149 -8.73 13.62 -59.84
N THR A 150 -9.78 12.81 -59.75
CA THR A 150 -9.96 11.46 -60.35
C THR A 150 -8.88 10.32 -60.40
N ILE A 151 -9.26 9.18 -59.77
CA ILE A 151 -9.21 7.76 -60.25
C ILE A 151 -7.87 6.95 -60.30
N LYS A 152 -7.79 5.85 -59.51
CA LYS A 152 -7.76 4.43 -60.00
C LYS A 152 -7.80 3.35 -58.86
N LYS A 153 -8.87 2.55 -58.86
CA LYS A 153 -8.89 1.08 -58.52
C LYS A 153 -8.68 0.29 -59.85
N PRO A 154 -8.52 -1.05 -59.94
CA PRO A 154 -8.95 -2.16 -59.05
C PRO A 154 -7.73 -3.07 -58.67
N ALA A 155 -7.76 -4.39 -58.40
CA ALA A 155 -8.79 -5.44 -58.36
C ALA A 155 -8.41 -6.66 -57.48
N ALA A 156 -9.42 -7.30 -56.85
CA ALA A 156 -9.49 -8.74 -56.50
C ALA A 156 -8.43 -9.32 -55.48
N LYS A 157 -8.63 -10.48 -54.85
CA LYS A 157 -9.61 -11.57 -55.04
C LYS A 157 -9.82 -12.35 -53.72
N LYS A 158 -11.09 -12.59 -53.33
CA LYS A 158 -11.72 -13.84 -52.80
C LYS A 158 -10.95 -14.78 -51.83
N THR A 159 -11.55 -15.53 -50.90
CA THR A 159 -12.91 -15.67 -50.31
C THR A 159 -12.81 -16.78 -49.23
N ALA A 160 -13.67 -16.75 -48.19
CA ALA A 160 -14.45 -17.90 -47.65
C ALA A 160 -13.71 -19.19 -47.18
N SER A 161 -14.16 -19.99 -46.20
CA SER A 161 -15.29 -19.93 -45.25
C SER A 161 -15.34 -21.24 -44.43
N VAL A 162 -16.03 -21.23 -43.27
CA VAL A 162 -16.65 -22.39 -42.57
C VAL A 162 -15.71 -23.57 -42.15
N GLU A 163 -16.05 -24.52 -41.27
CA GLU A 163 -17.31 -24.82 -40.56
C GLU A 163 -17.05 -25.45 -39.16
N ALA A 164 -18.13 -25.81 -38.45
CA ALA A 164 -18.11 -26.36 -37.07
C ALA A 164 -18.18 -27.90 -37.02
N THR A 165 -18.42 -28.45 -35.80
CA THR A 165 -18.60 -29.87 -35.41
C THR A 165 -17.28 -30.63 -35.10
N THR A 166 -17.19 -31.63 -34.18
CA THR A 166 -18.19 -32.54 -33.58
C THR A 166 -17.98 -32.87 -32.08
N LYS A 167 -19.08 -33.28 -31.43
CA LYS A 167 -19.30 -34.15 -30.25
C LYS A 167 -18.12 -34.95 -29.64
N GLY A 168 -18.13 -35.09 -28.30
CA GLY A 168 -18.27 -36.43 -27.68
C GLY A 168 -17.24 -36.94 -26.64
N GLY A 169 -17.60 -36.86 -25.35
CA GLY A 169 -17.52 -37.96 -24.37
C GLY A 169 -16.17 -38.50 -23.85
N LYS A 170 -15.91 -38.29 -22.56
CA LYS A 170 -16.03 -39.35 -21.53
C LYS A 170 -16.19 -38.77 -20.14
#